data_AF-A0A7G2CPE7-F1
#
_entry.id   AF-A0A7G2CPE7-F1
#
_cell.length_a   1.000
_cell.length_b   1.000
_cell.length_c   1.000
_cell.angle_alpha   90.00
_cell.angle_beta   90.00
_cell.angle_gamma   90.00
#
_symmetry.space_group_name_H-M   'P 1'
#
loop_
_entity.id
_entity.type
_entity.pdbx_description
1 polymer ?
#
loop_
_entity_poly.entity_id
_entity_poly.type
_entity_poly.pdbx_seq_one_letter_code
_entity_poly.pdbx_strand_id
1 'polypeptide(L)'
;MEAAVHVASRDKDFESDVFRPAMEKIPLVFLYGLFLGNFPGTIKNFVFIKQILASCDSLDLIAAHILPAAEKKGCLDRVISLFSEFTIVNPTRMLAVMEMIFRHKPAIKPFLKGSGSPRLVVALGMCMEEAGEPSDRWLQRALEGKLHFRASSTENRFSVAMGVVEVAEMLLEKQIYTTSANNALNALVASPMKGMLTNVMDCAKALLAASNALFPEDVEKECTAMLKKMYEDQTCANVLQTIARLMKSDAPRDKQLYACVIGIIFEESGSISGYPARALVLFAELYGQLIARELLPPGQQQRAWGQLLPAIAKPTNALVEEYGITALEQIKSKIAEWPQYGRALRHVKDLDFRVPGIMAAINRGIKNEEKAAGVQDAVKTAPAPPAPKKEAALPIMDPAIVAAKPVEQQDKDVQLHTMDIGTLVTNRNLTSPPRVIQEQINFLIGNTDHNNLDNNAKELAQLLRPEYYEYFSDYLVVKRAALEPNYHGSILS
;
A
#
# COMPACT_ATOMS: atom_id res chain seq x y z
N MET A 1 -40.10 7.98 -26.70
CA MET A 1 -38.74 8.02 -26.12
C MET A 1 -37.65 8.10 -27.19
N GLU A 2 -37.55 7.10 -28.07
CA GLU A 2 -36.57 7.12 -29.18
C GLU A 2 -36.69 8.36 -30.09
N ALA A 3 -37.93 8.80 -30.39
CA ALA A 3 -38.16 10.05 -31.11
C ALA A 3 -37.60 11.27 -30.35
N ALA A 4 -37.71 11.31 -29.03
CA ALA A 4 -37.16 12.39 -28.20
C ALA A 4 -35.63 12.38 -28.19
N VAL A 5 -34.99 11.19 -28.13
CA VAL A 5 -33.54 11.03 -28.28
C VAL A 5 -33.08 11.56 -29.64
N HIS A 6 -33.80 11.21 -30.71
CA HIS A 6 -33.48 11.65 -32.06
C HIS A 6 -33.64 13.17 -32.23
N VAL A 7 -34.71 13.76 -31.68
CA VAL A 7 -34.93 15.22 -31.72
C VAL A 7 -33.86 15.96 -30.90
N ALA A 8 -33.55 15.51 -29.68
CA ALA A 8 -32.48 16.09 -28.84
C ALA A 8 -31.10 16.03 -29.51
N SER A 9 -30.85 15.03 -30.37
CA SER A 9 -29.59 14.98 -31.11
C SER A 9 -29.44 16.14 -32.12
N ARG A 10 -30.54 16.72 -32.60
CA ARG A 10 -30.57 17.74 -33.67
C ARG A 10 -30.93 19.13 -33.18
N ASP A 11 -31.78 19.23 -32.18
CA ASP A 11 -32.31 20.49 -31.64
C ASP A 11 -31.69 20.78 -30.27
N LYS A 12 -30.92 21.87 -30.17
CA LYS A 12 -30.22 22.27 -28.94
C LYS A 12 -31.16 22.84 -27.89
N ASP A 13 -32.24 23.51 -28.30
CA ASP A 13 -33.16 24.15 -27.37
C ASP A 13 -34.03 23.07 -26.71
N PHE A 14 -34.51 22.10 -27.50
CA PHE A 14 -35.18 20.92 -26.97
C PHE A 14 -34.27 20.08 -26.06
N GLU A 15 -32.99 19.94 -26.40
CA GLU A 15 -32.00 19.24 -25.58
C GLU A 15 -31.86 19.89 -24.19
N SER A 16 -31.66 21.21 -24.16
CA SER A 16 -31.43 21.98 -22.93
C SER A 16 -32.68 22.07 -22.06
N ASP A 17 -33.81 22.42 -22.66
CA ASP A 17 -34.98 22.89 -21.91
C ASP A 17 -35.94 21.75 -21.54
N VAL A 18 -35.90 20.64 -22.28
CA VAL A 18 -36.85 19.53 -22.13
C VAL A 18 -36.13 18.21 -21.85
N PHE A 19 -35.14 17.86 -22.68
CA PHE A 19 -34.52 16.54 -22.63
C PHE A 19 -33.64 16.35 -21.39
N ARG A 20 -32.77 17.31 -21.07
CA ARG A 20 -31.87 17.24 -19.91
C ARG A 20 -32.61 17.23 -18.55
N PRO A 21 -33.60 18.11 -18.31
CA PRO A 21 -34.40 18.04 -17.08
C PRO A 21 -35.19 16.73 -16.95
N ALA A 22 -35.62 16.14 -18.07
CA ALA A 22 -36.31 14.85 -18.05
C ALA A 22 -35.35 13.67 -17.77
N MET A 23 -34.12 13.73 -18.28
CA MET A 23 -33.06 12.75 -17.98
C MET A 23 -32.74 12.69 -16.49
N GLU A 24 -32.67 13.83 -15.81
CA GLU A 24 -32.40 13.91 -14.37
C GLU A 24 -33.54 13.32 -13.53
N LYS A 25 -34.80 13.51 -13.96
CA LYS A 25 -35.97 12.99 -13.24
C LYS A 25 -36.17 11.48 -13.39
N ILE A 26 -35.87 10.91 -14.56
CA ILE A 26 -36.17 9.50 -14.86
C ILE A 26 -34.98 8.81 -15.58
N PRO A 27 -33.80 8.72 -14.93
CA PRO A 27 -32.56 8.32 -15.59
C PRO A 27 -32.61 6.89 -16.16
N LEU A 28 -33.27 5.95 -15.48
CA LEU A 28 -33.32 4.54 -15.89
C LEU A 28 -34.05 4.33 -17.24
N VAL A 29 -35.16 5.04 -17.47
CA VAL A 29 -35.94 4.93 -18.72
C VAL A 29 -35.15 5.51 -19.89
N PHE A 30 -34.42 6.61 -19.64
CA PHE A 30 -33.53 7.21 -20.63
C PHE A 30 -32.35 6.30 -20.94
N LEU A 31 -31.69 5.73 -19.93
CA LEU A 31 -30.62 4.76 -20.15
C LEU A 31 -31.11 3.52 -20.90
N TYR A 32 -32.27 2.97 -20.55
CA TYR A 32 -32.86 1.83 -21.26
C TYR A 32 -33.09 2.15 -22.74
N GLY A 33 -33.68 3.31 -23.05
CA GLY A 33 -33.87 3.77 -24.42
C GLY A 33 -32.54 4.03 -25.14
N LEU A 34 -31.56 4.61 -24.45
CA LEU A 34 -30.26 4.96 -25.01
C LEU A 34 -29.40 3.73 -25.34
N PHE A 35 -29.42 2.70 -24.49
CA PHE A 35 -28.67 1.45 -24.69
C PHE A 35 -29.36 0.46 -25.62
N LEU A 36 -30.69 0.35 -25.54
CA LEU A 36 -31.46 -0.74 -26.16
C LEU A 36 -32.37 -0.28 -27.31
N GLY A 37 -32.30 1.01 -27.66
CA GLY A 37 -33.12 1.61 -28.71
C GLY A 37 -32.66 1.22 -30.11
N ASN A 38 -33.60 1.25 -31.06
CA ASN A 38 -33.40 0.85 -32.45
C ASN A 38 -33.00 2.04 -33.35
N PHE A 39 -32.16 2.96 -32.86
CA PHE A 39 -31.69 4.11 -33.63
C PHE A 39 -30.17 4.03 -33.90
N PRO A 40 -29.66 4.67 -34.97
CA PRO A 40 -28.23 4.81 -35.19
C PRO A 40 -27.62 5.64 -34.05
N GLY A 41 -26.71 5.05 -33.28
CA GLY A 41 -26.05 5.73 -32.18
C GLY A 41 -25.28 6.96 -32.68
N THR A 42 -25.58 8.15 -32.15
CA THR A 42 -24.85 9.38 -32.43
C THR A 42 -23.88 9.70 -31.29
N ILE A 43 -22.84 10.50 -31.54
CA ILE A 43 -21.89 10.97 -30.51
C ILE A 43 -22.63 11.61 -29.31
N LYS A 44 -23.71 12.36 -29.58
CA LYS A 44 -24.54 12.96 -28.52
C LYS A 44 -25.20 11.93 -27.61
N ASN A 45 -25.63 10.80 -28.15
CA ASN A 45 -26.22 9.72 -27.33
C ASN A 45 -25.20 9.21 -26.31
N PHE A 46 -23.92 9.07 -26.70
CA PHE A 46 -22.84 8.70 -25.78
C PHE A 46 -22.60 9.77 -24.70
N VAL A 47 -22.67 11.05 -25.06
CA VAL A 47 -22.55 12.17 -24.10
C VAL A 47 -23.68 12.14 -23.07
N PHE A 48 -24.93 11.92 -23.51
CA PHE A 48 -26.09 11.83 -22.61
C PHE A 48 -25.96 10.64 -21.64
N ILE A 49 -25.55 9.47 -22.14
CA ILE A 49 -25.32 8.30 -21.27
C ILE A 49 -24.25 8.62 -20.23
N LYS A 50 -23.13 9.23 -20.61
CA LYS A 50 -22.06 9.61 -19.68
C LYS A 50 -22.54 10.61 -18.62
N GLN A 51 -23.35 11.60 -19.01
CA GLN A 51 -23.95 12.55 -18.08
C GLN A 51 -24.87 11.87 -17.07
N ILE A 52 -25.76 10.98 -17.52
CA ILE A 52 -26.66 10.25 -16.63
C ILE A 52 -25.87 9.33 -15.68
N LEU A 53 -24.87 8.60 -16.18
CA LEU A 53 -24.05 7.72 -15.36
C LEU A 53 -23.21 8.48 -14.32
N ALA A 54 -22.83 9.72 -14.62
CA ALA A 54 -22.12 10.59 -13.69
C ALA A 54 -23.03 11.14 -12.57
N SER A 55 -24.31 11.39 -12.86
CA SER A 55 -25.28 11.90 -11.88
C SER A 55 -26.02 10.80 -11.11
N CYS A 56 -25.98 9.53 -11.55
CA CYS A 56 -26.59 8.43 -10.83
C CYS A 56 -25.80 8.07 -9.56
N ASP A 57 -26.43 8.07 -8.39
CA ASP A 57 -25.78 7.65 -7.15
C ASP A 57 -25.46 6.14 -7.14
N SER A 58 -26.43 5.31 -7.55
CA SER A 58 -26.32 3.85 -7.58
C SER A 58 -26.49 3.28 -9.00
N LEU A 59 -25.68 2.26 -9.33
CA LEU A 59 -25.74 1.52 -10.60
C LEU A 59 -26.56 0.22 -10.49
N ASP A 60 -27.19 -0.03 -9.34
CA ASP A 60 -27.89 -1.29 -9.04
C ASP A 60 -29.04 -1.58 -10.01
N LEU A 61 -29.77 -0.53 -10.41
CA LEU A 61 -30.88 -0.63 -11.35
C LEU A 61 -30.40 -1.00 -12.76
N ILE A 62 -29.18 -0.61 -13.12
CA ILE A 62 -28.56 -0.97 -14.41
C ILE A 62 -28.22 -2.46 -14.41
N ALA A 63 -27.66 -2.97 -13.31
CA ALA A 63 -27.42 -4.40 -13.15
C ALA A 63 -28.72 -5.22 -13.23
N ALA A 64 -29.81 -4.74 -12.61
CA ALA A 64 -31.08 -5.46 -12.56
C ALA A 64 -31.87 -5.43 -13.87
N HIS A 65 -31.81 -4.35 -14.65
CA HIS A 65 -32.69 -4.15 -15.80
C HIS A 65 -31.99 -3.99 -17.15
N ILE A 66 -30.84 -3.32 -17.19
CA ILE A 66 -30.17 -2.99 -18.45
C ILE A 66 -29.26 -4.13 -18.89
N LEU A 67 -28.42 -4.68 -18.01
CA LEU A 67 -27.53 -5.80 -18.37
C LEU A 67 -28.30 -7.04 -18.85
N PRO A 68 -29.38 -7.50 -18.18
CA PRO A 68 -30.14 -8.66 -18.65
C PRO A 68 -30.89 -8.39 -19.96
N ALA A 69 -31.38 -7.17 -20.16
CA ALA A 69 -32.06 -6.78 -21.39
C ALA A 69 -31.09 -6.64 -22.58
N ALA A 70 -29.88 -6.14 -22.32
CA ALA A 70 -28.82 -6.04 -23.34
C ALA A 70 -28.35 -7.41 -23.81
N GLU A 71 -28.23 -8.36 -22.88
CA GLU A 71 -27.91 -9.76 -23.20
C GLU A 71 -29.00 -10.40 -24.07
N LYS A 72 -30.28 -10.26 -23.68
CA LYS A 72 -31.42 -10.77 -24.48
C LYS A 72 -31.51 -10.18 -25.88
N LYS A 73 -31.12 -8.92 -26.05
CA LYS A 73 -31.12 -8.22 -27.36
C LYS A 73 -29.81 -8.39 -28.15
N GLY A 74 -28.80 -9.08 -27.61
CA GLY A 74 -27.51 -9.25 -28.28
C GLY A 74 -26.73 -7.95 -28.48
N CYS A 75 -26.98 -6.92 -27.65
CA CYS A 75 -26.31 -5.61 -27.74
C CYS A 75 -25.36 -5.33 -26.58
N LEU A 76 -24.91 -6.38 -25.89
CA LEU A 76 -24.01 -6.29 -24.73
C LEU A 76 -22.67 -5.63 -25.08
N ASP A 77 -22.15 -5.83 -26.30
CA ASP A 77 -20.88 -5.21 -26.74
C ASP A 77 -20.92 -3.68 -26.71
N ARG A 78 -22.08 -3.08 -27.04
CA ARG A 78 -22.27 -1.62 -26.96
C ARG A 78 -22.20 -1.14 -25.52
N VAL A 79 -22.81 -1.90 -24.61
CA VAL A 79 -22.80 -1.61 -23.17
C VAL A 79 -21.38 -1.73 -22.62
N ILE A 80 -20.65 -2.78 -22.99
CA ILE A 80 -19.24 -2.99 -22.60
C ILE A 80 -18.37 -1.83 -23.07
N SER A 81 -18.47 -1.42 -24.33
CA SER A 81 -17.68 -0.30 -24.87
C SER A 81 -17.94 1.00 -24.11
N LEU A 82 -19.20 1.30 -23.82
CA LEU A 82 -19.60 2.51 -23.09
C LEU A 82 -19.09 2.52 -21.64
N PHE A 83 -19.25 1.41 -20.92
CA PHE A 83 -18.74 1.31 -19.56
C PHE A 83 -17.21 1.28 -19.52
N SER A 84 -16.56 0.70 -20.54
CA SER A 84 -15.10 0.77 -20.68
C SER A 84 -14.63 2.21 -20.78
N GLU A 85 -15.20 3.00 -21.71
CA GLU A 85 -14.89 4.43 -21.82
C GLU A 85 -15.25 5.22 -20.56
N PHE A 86 -16.40 4.92 -19.95
CA PHE A 86 -16.86 5.62 -18.75
C PHE A 86 -15.88 5.41 -17.58
N THR A 87 -15.37 4.20 -17.38
CA THR A 87 -14.36 3.92 -16.34
C THR A 87 -12.99 4.53 -16.63
N ILE A 88 -12.65 4.76 -17.90
CA ILE A 88 -11.44 5.49 -18.28
C ILE A 88 -11.59 6.97 -17.93
N VAL A 89 -12.74 7.57 -18.23
CA VAL A 89 -13.01 8.99 -17.97
C VAL A 89 -13.23 9.27 -16.48
N ASN A 90 -13.88 8.35 -15.75
CA ASN A 90 -14.24 8.49 -14.34
C ASN A 90 -13.65 7.34 -13.51
N PRO A 91 -12.36 7.40 -13.15
CA PRO A 91 -11.70 6.31 -12.42
C PRO A 91 -12.30 6.07 -11.03
N THR A 92 -12.82 7.12 -10.39
CA THR A 92 -13.47 7.05 -9.06
C THR A 92 -14.74 6.19 -9.05
N ARG A 93 -15.38 6.01 -10.21
CA ARG A 93 -16.62 5.23 -10.38
C ARG A 93 -16.35 3.79 -10.82
N MET A 94 -15.09 3.40 -11.00
CA MET A 94 -14.71 2.08 -11.48
C MET A 94 -15.18 0.96 -10.55
N LEU A 95 -15.02 1.12 -9.23
CA LEU A 95 -15.47 0.11 -8.25
C LEU A 95 -17.00 -0.08 -8.28
N ALA A 96 -17.77 1.00 -8.44
CA ALA A 96 -19.23 0.89 -8.57
C ALA A 96 -19.64 0.14 -9.85
N VAL A 97 -18.91 0.34 -10.96
CA VAL A 97 -19.13 -0.41 -12.21
C VAL A 97 -18.74 -1.88 -12.04
N MET A 98 -17.64 -2.17 -11.34
CA MET A 98 -17.21 -3.53 -11.01
C MET A 98 -18.29 -4.27 -10.21
N GLU A 99 -18.81 -3.66 -9.14
CA GLU A 99 -19.89 -4.23 -8.33
C GLU A 99 -21.19 -4.43 -9.12
N MET A 100 -21.55 -3.47 -9.98
CA MET A 100 -22.69 -3.60 -10.90
C MET A 100 -22.54 -4.84 -11.80
N ILE A 101 -21.34 -5.10 -12.32
CA ILE A 101 -21.07 -6.27 -13.17
C ILE A 101 -21.16 -7.56 -12.35
N PHE A 102 -20.61 -7.60 -11.13
CA PHE A 102 -20.70 -8.78 -10.26
C PHE A 102 -22.14 -9.13 -9.86
N ARG A 103 -23.04 -8.16 -9.79
CA ARG A 103 -24.47 -8.41 -9.57
C ARG A 103 -25.16 -9.14 -10.74
N HIS A 104 -24.65 -9.00 -11.98
CA HIS A 104 -25.13 -9.76 -13.14
C HIS A 104 -24.04 -10.70 -13.67
N LYS A 105 -23.88 -11.85 -13.00
CA LYS A 105 -22.86 -12.86 -13.29
C LYS A 105 -22.63 -13.18 -14.77
N PRO A 106 -23.66 -13.31 -15.64
CA PRO A 106 -23.46 -13.59 -17.06
C PRO A 106 -22.66 -12.51 -17.81
N ALA A 107 -22.65 -11.26 -17.34
CA ALA A 107 -21.88 -10.18 -17.95
C ALA A 107 -20.38 -10.23 -17.64
N ILE A 108 -19.93 -10.93 -16.59
CA ILE A 108 -18.51 -10.91 -16.16
C ILE A 108 -17.56 -11.37 -17.27
N LYS A 109 -17.84 -12.53 -17.89
CA LYS A 109 -16.99 -13.08 -18.97
C LYS A 109 -16.96 -12.19 -20.23
N PRO A 110 -18.11 -11.69 -20.74
CA PRO A 110 -18.14 -10.68 -21.80
C PRO A 110 -17.33 -9.43 -21.47
N PHE A 111 -17.46 -8.86 -20.26
CA PHE A 111 -16.69 -7.68 -19.86
C PHE A 111 -15.18 -7.96 -19.76
N LEU A 112 -14.78 -9.12 -19.22
CA LEU A 112 -13.37 -9.52 -19.19
C LEU A 112 -12.76 -9.66 -20.58
N LYS A 113 -13.54 -10.09 -21.59
CA LYS A 113 -13.06 -10.28 -22.96
C LYS A 113 -13.13 -9.02 -23.83
N GLY A 114 -14.18 -8.22 -23.65
CA GLY A 114 -14.54 -7.11 -24.54
C GLY A 114 -14.26 -5.72 -23.98
N SER A 115 -13.90 -5.59 -22.70
CA SER A 115 -13.63 -4.28 -22.10
C SER A 115 -12.33 -3.69 -22.64
N GLY A 116 -12.41 -2.46 -23.12
CA GLY A 116 -11.25 -1.67 -23.55
C GLY A 116 -10.47 -1.02 -22.40
N SER A 117 -10.95 -1.14 -21.16
CA SER A 117 -10.33 -0.56 -19.97
C SER A 117 -9.51 -1.61 -19.22
N PRO A 118 -8.15 -1.55 -19.26
CA PRO A 118 -7.31 -2.54 -18.59
C PRO A 118 -7.50 -2.55 -17.07
N ARG A 119 -7.72 -1.36 -16.46
CA ARG A 119 -7.99 -1.21 -15.03
C ARG A 119 -9.26 -1.96 -14.62
N LEU A 120 -10.34 -1.82 -15.39
CA LEU A 120 -11.61 -2.51 -15.12
C LEU A 120 -11.46 -4.03 -15.28
N VAL A 121 -10.75 -4.47 -16.32
CA VAL A 121 -10.50 -5.90 -16.57
C VAL A 121 -9.68 -6.52 -15.43
N VAL A 122 -8.64 -5.83 -14.96
CA VAL A 122 -7.83 -6.27 -13.82
C VAL A 122 -8.67 -6.30 -12.54
N ALA A 123 -9.49 -5.29 -12.28
CA ALA A 123 -10.37 -5.25 -11.11
C ALA A 123 -11.37 -6.42 -11.08
N LEU A 124 -12.04 -6.68 -12.22
CA LEU A 124 -12.90 -7.84 -12.36
C LEU A 124 -12.13 -9.14 -12.13
N GLY A 125 -10.95 -9.29 -12.74
CA GLY A 125 -10.14 -10.50 -12.65
C GLY A 125 -9.58 -10.77 -11.25
N MET A 126 -9.24 -9.73 -10.49
CA MET A 126 -8.74 -9.86 -9.10
C MET A 126 -9.83 -10.33 -8.14
N CYS A 127 -11.07 -9.84 -8.33
CA CYS A 127 -12.15 -10.03 -7.35
C CYS A 127 -13.11 -11.19 -7.70
N MET A 128 -12.85 -11.98 -8.75
CA MET A 128 -13.75 -13.06 -9.19
C MET A 128 -14.04 -14.10 -8.09
N GLU A 129 -13.00 -14.54 -7.37
CA GLU A 129 -13.14 -15.62 -6.37
C GLU A 129 -14.01 -15.18 -5.19
N GLU A 130 -13.79 -13.95 -4.71
CA GLU A 130 -14.54 -13.36 -3.62
C GLU A 130 -15.97 -13.00 -4.04
N ALA A 131 -16.19 -12.71 -5.34
CA ALA A 131 -17.52 -12.58 -5.94
C ALA A 131 -18.22 -13.94 -6.22
N GLY A 132 -17.59 -15.07 -5.86
CA GLY A 132 -18.16 -16.41 -6.00
C GLY A 132 -18.20 -16.93 -7.44
N GLU A 133 -17.26 -16.50 -8.29
CA GLU A 133 -17.04 -17.00 -9.64
C GLU A 133 -15.65 -17.67 -9.77
N PRO A 134 -15.49 -18.71 -10.58
CA PRO A 134 -14.20 -19.35 -10.77
C PRO A 134 -13.25 -18.38 -11.48
N SER A 135 -12.11 -18.08 -10.85
CA SER A 135 -11.09 -17.20 -11.42
C SER A 135 -10.30 -17.83 -12.57
N ASP A 136 -10.33 -19.16 -12.73
CA ASP A 136 -9.52 -19.92 -13.71
C ASP A 136 -8.03 -19.52 -13.73
N ARG A 137 -7.50 -19.08 -12.57
CA ARG A 137 -6.15 -18.50 -12.44
C ARG A 137 -5.90 -17.37 -13.43
N TRP A 138 -6.93 -16.59 -13.73
CA TRP A 138 -6.92 -15.51 -14.72
C TRP A 138 -5.75 -14.55 -14.47
N LEU A 139 -5.53 -14.15 -13.21
CA LEU A 139 -4.46 -13.22 -12.85
C LEU A 139 -3.06 -13.79 -13.16
N GLN A 140 -2.81 -15.07 -12.83
CA GLN A 140 -1.54 -15.72 -13.16
C GLN A 140 -1.34 -15.77 -14.68
N ARG A 141 -2.36 -16.17 -15.43
CA ARG A 141 -2.31 -16.21 -16.89
C ARG A 141 -2.10 -14.83 -17.52
N ALA A 142 -2.69 -13.79 -16.92
CA ALA A 142 -2.55 -12.40 -17.36
C ALA A 142 -1.12 -11.88 -17.11
N LEU A 143 -0.56 -12.16 -15.93
CA LEU A 143 0.83 -11.81 -15.58
C LEU A 143 1.87 -12.58 -16.42
N GLU A 144 1.55 -13.80 -16.84
CA GLU A 144 2.35 -14.58 -17.81
C GLU A 144 2.20 -14.08 -19.27
N GLY A 145 1.31 -13.11 -19.52
CA GLY A 145 1.03 -12.55 -20.84
C GLY A 145 0.35 -13.53 -21.81
N LYS A 146 -0.37 -14.53 -21.28
CA LYS A 146 -1.18 -15.48 -22.04
C LYS A 146 -2.57 -14.94 -22.38
N LEU A 147 -2.91 -13.73 -21.93
CA LEU A 147 -4.12 -13.00 -22.31
C LEU A 147 -3.74 -11.76 -23.12
N HIS A 148 -4.45 -11.54 -24.24
CA HIS A 148 -4.19 -10.46 -25.18
C HIS A 148 -5.35 -9.44 -25.12
N PHE A 149 -5.11 -8.29 -24.48
CA PHE A 149 -6.04 -7.16 -24.47
C PHE A 149 -5.52 -5.98 -25.31
N ARG A 150 -4.21 -5.96 -25.63
CA ARG A 150 -3.54 -5.04 -26.56
C ARG A 150 -2.61 -5.78 -27.53
N ALA A 151 -2.10 -5.03 -28.51
CA ALA A 151 -1.33 -5.50 -29.66
C ALA A 151 -0.05 -6.29 -29.32
N SER A 152 0.61 -6.00 -28.19
CA SER A 152 1.84 -6.69 -27.76
C SER A 152 1.68 -7.43 -26.42
N SER A 153 2.24 -8.65 -26.32
CA SER A 153 2.22 -9.47 -25.09
C SER A 153 3.00 -8.82 -23.94
N THR A 154 4.08 -8.08 -24.22
CA THR A 154 4.86 -7.39 -23.19
C THR A 154 4.08 -6.24 -22.57
N GLU A 155 3.54 -5.34 -23.39
CA GLU A 155 2.68 -4.23 -22.95
C GLU A 155 1.50 -4.70 -22.10
N ASN A 156 0.91 -5.86 -22.45
CA ASN A 156 -0.16 -6.46 -21.65
C ASN A 156 0.30 -6.83 -20.23
N ARG A 157 1.48 -7.44 -20.08
CA ARG A 157 2.02 -7.81 -18.76
C ARG A 157 2.30 -6.59 -17.88
N PHE A 158 2.88 -5.53 -18.45
CA PHE A 158 3.09 -4.25 -17.76
C PHE A 158 1.75 -3.58 -17.40
N SER A 159 0.78 -3.63 -18.33
CA SER A 159 -0.55 -3.07 -18.11
C SER A 159 -1.23 -3.68 -16.90
N VAL A 160 -1.23 -5.02 -16.86
CA VAL A 160 -1.80 -5.85 -15.78
C VAL A 160 -1.05 -5.63 -14.47
N ALA A 161 0.29 -5.70 -14.47
CA ALA A 161 1.08 -5.56 -13.25
C ALA A 161 0.83 -4.24 -12.51
N MET A 162 0.82 -3.12 -13.22
CA MET A 162 0.47 -1.84 -12.59
C MET A 162 -0.99 -1.83 -12.19
N GLY A 163 -1.89 -2.29 -13.06
CA GLY A 163 -3.33 -2.30 -12.78
C GLY A 163 -3.65 -3.03 -11.48
N VAL A 164 -2.90 -4.08 -11.15
CA VAL A 164 -3.01 -4.80 -9.86
C VAL A 164 -2.68 -3.87 -8.70
N VAL A 165 -1.61 -3.09 -8.79
CA VAL A 165 -1.22 -2.12 -7.75
C VAL A 165 -2.27 -1.03 -7.61
N GLU A 166 -2.73 -0.42 -8.71
CA GLU A 166 -3.71 0.68 -8.65
C GLU A 166 -5.05 0.21 -8.09
N VAL A 167 -5.53 -0.95 -8.54
CA VAL A 167 -6.78 -1.51 -8.06
C VAL A 167 -6.66 -1.96 -6.61
N ALA A 168 -5.55 -2.61 -6.23
CA ALA A 168 -5.33 -3.01 -4.85
C ALA A 168 -5.29 -1.80 -3.91
N GLU A 169 -4.63 -0.70 -4.30
CA GLU A 169 -4.64 0.55 -3.52
C GLU A 169 -6.07 1.07 -3.32
N MET A 170 -6.88 1.15 -4.39
CA MET A 170 -8.28 1.60 -4.28
C MET A 170 -9.14 0.68 -3.40
N LEU A 171 -8.95 -0.64 -3.51
CA LEU A 171 -9.68 -1.64 -2.72
C LEU A 171 -9.30 -1.56 -1.24
N LEU A 172 -8.01 -1.43 -0.94
CA LEU A 172 -7.50 -1.27 0.42
C LEU A 172 -7.93 0.05 1.06
N GLU A 173 -7.89 1.16 0.31
CA GLU A 173 -8.35 2.48 0.79
C GLU A 173 -9.85 2.45 1.13
N LYS A 174 -10.66 1.74 0.35
CA LYS A 174 -12.10 1.59 0.58
C LYS A 174 -12.46 0.44 1.52
N GLN A 175 -11.50 -0.39 1.93
CA GLN A 175 -11.70 -1.60 2.74
C GLN A 175 -12.72 -2.58 2.13
N ILE A 176 -12.72 -2.73 0.80
CA ILE A 176 -13.59 -3.66 0.06
C ILE A 176 -12.71 -4.65 -0.69
N TYR A 177 -13.06 -5.95 -0.72
CA TYR A 177 -12.27 -7.01 -1.38
C TYR A 177 -10.80 -7.06 -0.95
N THR A 178 -10.51 -6.83 0.33
CA THR A 178 -9.14 -6.75 0.87
C THR A 178 -8.38 -8.07 0.74
N THR A 179 -9.09 -9.20 0.83
CA THR A 179 -8.51 -10.53 0.62
C THR A 179 -8.07 -10.72 -0.83
N SER A 180 -8.93 -10.36 -1.78
CA SER A 180 -8.60 -10.38 -3.21
C SER A 180 -7.43 -9.45 -3.54
N ALA A 181 -7.41 -8.24 -2.98
CA ALA A 181 -6.32 -7.28 -3.15
C ALA A 181 -4.97 -7.85 -2.66
N ASN A 182 -4.93 -8.40 -1.45
CA ASN A 182 -3.72 -9.00 -0.89
C ASN A 182 -3.25 -10.23 -1.65
N ASN A 183 -4.16 -11.10 -2.07
CA ASN A 183 -3.83 -12.27 -2.89
C ASN A 183 -3.23 -11.85 -4.24
N ALA A 184 -3.80 -10.83 -4.88
CA ALA A 184 -3.31 -10.31 -6.14
C ALA A 184 -1.93 -9.64 -6.01
N LEU A 185 -1.70 -8.87 -4.95
CA LEU A 185 -0.39 -8.28 -4.65
C LEU A 185 0.66 -9.37 -4.39
N ASN A 186 0.33 -10.41 -3.62
CA ASN A 186 1.23 -11.55 -3.39
C ASN A 186 1.54 -12.31 -4.70
N ALA A 187 0.54 -12.51 -5.56
CA ALA A 187 0.73 -13.13 -6.88
C ALA A 187 1.64 -12.28 -7.79
N LEU A 188 1.52 -10.94 -7.72
CA LEU A 188 2.40 -10.03 -8.43
C LEU A 188 3.83 -10.13 -7.89
N VAL A 189 4.03 -10.14 -6.56
CA VAL A 189 5.35 -10.26 -5.93
C VAL A 189 6.04 -11.60 -6.26
N ALA A 190 5.27 -12.68 -6.38
CA ALA A 190 5.75 -14.00 -6.76
C ALA A 190 6.03 -14.18 -8.26
N SER A 191 5.64 -13.20 -9.10
CA SER A 191 5.77 -13.27 -10.55
C SER A 191 7.25 -13.27 -10.99
N PRO A 192 7.61 -14.00 -12.08
CA PRO A 192 8.97 -14.00 -12.64
C PRO A 192 9.41 -12.64 -13.20
N MET A 193 8.52 -11.63 -13.21
CA MET A 193 8.81 -10.27 -13.70
C MET A 193 9.62 -9.40 -12.73
N LYS A 194 10.12 -9.96 -11.61
CA LYS A 194 10.84 -9.25 -10.54
C LYS A 194 12.02 -8.38 -11.02
N GLY A 195 12.68 -8.77 -12.12
CA GLY A 195 13.84 -8.05 -12.67
C GLY A 195 13.52 -6.91 -13.65
N MET A 196 12.31 -6.83 -14.21
CA MET A 196 11.91 -5.79 -15.17
C MET A 196 11.07 -4.67 -14.57
N LEU A 197 10.49 -4.89 -13.38
CA LEU A 197 9.51 -3.98 -12.75
C LEU A 197 9.82 -3.75 -11.27
N THR A 198 11.07 -3.46 -10.94
CA THR A 198 11.51 -3.26 -9.54
C THR A 198 10.62 -2.24 -8.80
N ASN A 199 10.34 -1.09 -9.43
CA ASN A 199 9.54 -0.03 -8.83
C ASN A 199 8.09 -0.46 -8.52
N VAL A 200 7.45 -1.19 -9.44
CA VAL A 200 6.08 -1.69 -9.27
C VAL A 200 6.01 -2.76 -8.18
N MET A 201 7.04 -3.61 -8.11
CA MET A 201 7.15 -4.65 -7.10
C MET A 201 7.37 -4.06 -5.71
N ASP A 202 8.11 -2.95 -5.62
CA ASP A 202 8.31 -2.23 -4.37
C ASP A 202 7.03 -1.51 -3.93
N CYS A 203 6.27 -0.92 -4.86
CA CYS A 203 4.91 -0.43 -4.58
C CYS A 203 4.00 -1.54 -4.05
N ALA A 204 4.03 -2.73 -4.68
CA ALA A 204 3.22 -3.87 -4.25
C ALA A 204 3.59 -4.34 -2.83
N LYS A 205 4.89 -4.39 -2.50
CA LYS A 205 5.37 -4.72 -1.15
C LYS A 205 4.97 -3.64 -0.13
N ALA A 206 5.03 -2.37 -0.49
CA ALA A 206 4.63 -1.27 0.38
C ALA A 206 3.14 -1.34 0.70
N LEU A 207 2.28 -1.58 -0.31
CA LEU A 207 0.85 -1.79 -0.12
C LEU A 207 0.55 -3.03 0.73
N LEU A 208 1.26 -4.14 0.52
CA LEU A 208 1.14 -5.33 1.38
C LEU A 208 1.53 -5.04 2.83
N ALA A 209 2.61 -4.28 3.05
CA ALA A 209 3.03 -3.88 4.38
C ALA A 209 1.99 -2.98 5.06
N ALA A 210 1.44 -2.01 4.31
CA ALA A 210 0.37 -1.14 4.79
C ALA A 210 -0.94 -1.90 5.08
N SER A 211 -1.34 -2.83 4.19
CA SER A 211 -2.52 -3.68 4.44
C SER A 211 -2.33 -4.61 5.61
N ASN A 212 -1.13 -5.17 5.81
CA ASN A 212 -0.85 -6.01 6.97
C ASN A 212 -0.78 -5.19 8.28
N ALA A 213 -0.64 -3.87 8.19
CA ALA A 213 -0.74 -2.95 9.32
C ALA A 213 -2.20 -2.53 9.61
N LEU A 214 -3.11 -2.65 8.64
CA LEU A 214 -4.53 -2.34 8.78
C LEU A 214 -5.28 -3.58 9.29
N PHE A 215 -5.65 -3.58 10.56
CA PHE A 215 -6.45 -4.66 11.14
C PHE A 215 -7.93 -4.44 10.80
N PRO A 216 -8.74 -5.50 10.61
CA PRO A 216 -10.18 -5.36 10.44
C PRO A 216 -10.82 -4.56 11.58
N GLU A 217 -11.81 -3.70 11.28
CA GLU A 217 -12.40 -2.78 12.26
C GLU A 217 -12.99 -3.51 13.49
N ASP A 218 -13.50 -4.72 13.29
CA ASP A 218 -14.00 -5.58 14.36
C ASP A 218 -12.87 -6.13 15.25
N VAL A 219 -11.70 -6.43 14.68
CA VAL A 219 -10.49 -6.84 15.41
C VAL A 219 -9.90 -5.66 16.18
N GLU A 220 -9.86 -4.47 15.60
CA GLU A 220 -9.39 -3.25 16.28
C GLU A 220 -10.30 -2.88 17.46
N LYS A 221 -11.63 -2.97 17.28
CA LYS A 221 -12.60 -2.76 18.36
C LYS A 221 -12.44 -3.78 19.48
N GLU A 222 -12.26 -5.05 19.14
CA GLU A 222 -12.03 -6.13 20.11
C GLU A 222 -10.72 -5.92 20.89
N CYS A 223 -9.64 -5.57 20.19
CA CYS A 223 -8.34 -5.27 20.78
C CYS A 223 -8.40 -4.06 21.72
N THR A 224 -9.03 -2.97 21.28
CA THR A 224 -9.20 -1.74 22.07
C THR A 224 -10.07 -1.99 23.31
N ALA A 225 -11.14 -2.78 23.17
CA ALA A 225 -11.99 -3.17 24.30
C ALA A 225 -11.22 -4.01 25.32
N MET A 226 -10.37 -4.94 24.86
CA MET A 226 -9.53 -5.75 25.72
C MET A 226 -8.54 -4.91 26.54
N LEU A 227 -7.86 -3.95 25.91
CA LEU A 227 -6.92 -3.05 26.59
C LEU A 227 -7.64 -2.06 27.52
N LYS A 228 -8.83 -1.55 27.15
CA LYS A 228 -9.64 -0.71 28.05
C LYS A 228 -10.04 -1.47 29.30
N LYS A 229 -10.51 -2.71 29.15
CA LYS A 229 -10.88 -3.57 30.27
C LYS A 229 -9.70 -3.85 31.22
N MET A 230 -8.49 -3.95 30.70
CA MET A 230 -7.27 -4.06 31.52
C MET A 230 -7.10 -2.87 32.47
N TYR A 231 -7.32 -1.65 31.95
CA TYR A 231 -7.22 -0.43 32.74
C TYR A 231 -8.40 -0.28 33.70
N GLU A 232 -9.61 -0.73 33.33
CA GLU A 232 -10.78 -0.73 34.22
C GLU A 232 -10.62 -1.72 35.37
N ASP A 233 -10.23 -2.95 35.07
CA ASP A 233 -10.05 -4.03 36.06
C ASP A 233 -8.75 -3.86 36.89
N GLN A 234 -7.89 -2.89 36.52
CA GLN A 234 -6.57 -2.67 37.11
C GLN A 234 -5.73 -3.96 37.20
N THR A 235 -5.83 -4.83 36.19
CA THR A 235 -5.09 -6.10 36.13
C THR A 235 -4.71 -6.49 34.71
N CYS A 236 -3.47 -6.96 34.54
CA CYS A 236 -2.96 -7.50 33.27
C CYS A 236 -3.25 -8.99 33.06
N ALA A 237 -3.81 -9.69 34.06
CA ALA A 237 -3.97 -11.15 34.04
C ALA A 237 -4.87 -11.65 32.89
N ASN A 238 -6.01 -10.99 32.68
CA ASN A 238 -6.98 -11.35 31.64
C ASN A 238 -6.39 -11.20 30.23
N VAL A 239 -5.66 -10.10 29.99
CA VAL A 239 -4.99 -9.83 28.71
C VAL A 239 -3.91 -10.86 28.45
N LEU A 240 -3.06 -11.16 29.43
CA LEU A 240 -1.99 -12.15 29.27
C LEU A 240 -2.52 -13.57 29.01
N GLN A 241 -3.61 -13.97 29.68
CA GLN A 241 -4.26 -15.26 29.39
C GLN A 241 -4.80 -15.29 27.96
N THR A 242 -5.38 -14.18 27.51
CA THR A 242 -5.92 -14.07 26.15
C THR A 242 -4.80 -14.12 25.11
N ILE A 243 -3.72 -13.35 25.28
CA ILE A 243 -2.53 -13.39 24.41
C ILE A 243 -1.93 -14.80 24.35
N ALA A 244 -1.80 -15.48 25.50
CA ALA A 244 -1.28 -16.85 25.55
C ALA A 244 -2.16 -17.86 24.82
N ARG A 245 -3.49 -17.67 24.85
CA ARG A 245 -4.45 -18.47 24.09
C ARG A 245 -4.35 -18.18 22.60
N LEU A 246 -4.32 -16.91 22.20
CA LEU A 246 -4.25 -16.49 20.80
C LEU A 246 -2.95 -16.96 20.13
N MET A 247 -1.83 -16.92 20.84
CA MET A 247 -0.54 -17.40 20.34
C MET A 247 -0.54 -18.90 20.02
N LYS A 248 -1.34 -19.71 20.73
CA LYS A 248 -1.47 -21.16 20.50
C LYS A 248 -2.55 -21.51 19.48
N SER A 249 -3.38 -20.55 19.08
CA SER A 249 -4.49 -20.79 18.16
C SER A 249 -4.00 -20.77 16.71
N ASP A 250 -4.54 -21.69 15.90
CA ASP A 250 -4.27 -21.73 14.47
C ASP A 250 -5.28 -20.97 13.62
N ALA A 251 -6.35 -20.44 14.23
CA ALA A 251 -7.37 -19.67 13.53
C ALA A 251 -6.77 -18.38 12.94
N PRO A 252 -7.09 -18.04 11.67
CA PRO A 252 -6.55 -16.85 11.01
C PRO A 252 -6.96 -15.56 11.73
N ARG A 253 -8.19 -15.52 12.27
CA ARG A 253 -8.70 -14.41 13.08
C ARG A 253 -7.90 -14.21 14.37
N ASP A 254 -7.58 -15.30 15.07
CA ASP A 254 -6.84 -15.23 16.33
C ASP A 254 -5.40 -14.76 16.11
N LYS A 255 -4.79 -15.16 14.98
CA LYS A 255 -3.47 -14.68 14.55
C LYS A 255 -3.48 -13.18 14.23
N GLN A 256 -4.55 -12.69 13.59
CA GLN A 256 -4.74 -11.26 13.33
C GLN A 256 -4.94 -10.47 14.63
N LEU A 257 -5.79 -10.96 15.55
CA LEU A 257 -6.02 -10.32 16.84
C LEU A 257 -4.74 -10.31 17.69
N TYR A 258 -3.97 -11.40 17.69
CA TYR A 258 -2.66 -11.46 18.32
C TYR A 258 -1.71 -10.41 17.75
N ALA A 259 -1.58 -10.33 16.41
CA ALA A 259 -0.72 -9.36 15.76
C ALA A 259 -1.15 -7.91 16.06
N CYS A 260 -2.46 -7.65 16.13
CA CYS A 260 -3.02 -6.34 16.49
C CYS A 260 -2.64 -5.93 17.91
N VAL A 261 -2.90 -6.80 18.89
CA VAL A 261 -2.58 -6.55 20.30
C VAL A 261 -1.09 -6.28 20.49
N ILE A 262 -0.23 -7.11 19.89
CA ILE A 262 1.22 -6.94 19.99
C ILE A 262 1.70 -5.67 19.28
N GLY A 263 1.11 -5.32 18.13
CA GLY A 263 1.38 -4.09 17.40
C GLY A 263 1.12 -2.85 18.25
N ILE A 264 -0.08 -2.76 18.84
CA ILE A 264 -0.46 -1.66 19.72
C ILE A 264 0.50 -1.57 20.92
N ILE A 265 0.82 -2.68 21.59
CA ILE A 265 1.74 -2.67 22.73
C ILE A 265 3.13 -2.11 22.34
N PHE A 266 3.63 -2.41 21.14
CA PHE A 266 4.93 -1.89 20.67
C PHE A 266 4.91 -0.43 20.21
N GLU A 267 3.76 0.08 19.81
CA GLU A 267 3.57 1.50 19.48
C GLU A 267 3.44 2.32 20.76
N GLU A 268 2.62 1.83 21.70
CA GLU A 268 2.42 2.44 23.02
C GLU A 268 3.72 2.53 23.84
N SER A 269 4.59 1.52 23.75
CA SER A 269 5.93 1.57 24.36
C SER A 269 6.83 2.65 23.76
N GLY A 270 6.56 3.14 22.54
CA GLY A 270 7.24 4.28 21.92
C GLY A 270 6.75 5.63 22.43
N SER A 271 5.54 5.68 23.02
CA SER A 271 4.84 6.91 23.44
C SER A 271 4.69 7.07 24.96
N ILE A 272 5.53 6.39 25.74
CA ILE A 272 5.50 6.38 27.22
C ILE A 272 5.52 7.78 27.85
N SER A 273 6.16 8.76 27.21
CA SER A 273 6.27 10.14 27.71
C SER A 273 4.92 10.86 27.92
N GLY A 274 3.84 10.37 27.29
CA GLY A 274 2.49 10.94 27.44
C GLY A 274 1.59 10.22 28.46
N TYR A 275 2.08 9.17 29.14
CA TYR A 275 1.24 8.31 29.97
C TYR A 275 0.90 8.90 31.34
N PRO A 276 -0.35 8.76 31.82
CA PRO A 276 -0.68 9.04 33.22
C PRO A 276 -0.05 7.98 34.14
N ALA A 277 0.52 8.42 35.26
CA ALA A 277 1.34 7.58 36.17
C ALA A 277 0.65 6.28 36.62
N ARG A 278 -0.67 6.29 36.86
CA ARG A 278 -1.42 5.08 37.26
C ARG A 278 -1.55 4.03 36.14
N ALA A 279 -1.68 4.46 34.89
CA ALA A 279 -1.77 3.55 33.75
C ALA A 279 -0.38 3.00 33.36
N LEU A 280 0.67 3.78 33.62
CA LEU A 280 2.05 3.43 33.30
C LEU A 280 2.50 2.14 34.01
N VAL A 281 2.23 2.00 35.31
CA VAL A 281 2.63 0.83 36.10
C VAL A 281 1.99 -0.44 35.54
N LEU A 282 0.68 -0.40 35.27
CA LEU A 282 -0.08 -1.50 34.67
C LEU A 282 0.47 -1.92 33.29
N PHE A 283 0.78 -0.93 32.46
CA PHE A 283 1.36 -1.18 31.14
C PHE A 283 2.79 -1.75 31.25
N ALA A 284 3.61 -1.24 32.16
CA ALA A 284 4.96 -1.75 32.43
C ALA A 284 4.93 -3.21 32.93
N GLU A 285 3.98 -3.54 33.81
CA GLU A 285 3.76 -4.90 34.27
C GLU A 285 3.36 -5.83 33.12
N LEU A 286 2.41 -5.40 32.27
CA LEU A 286 2.00 -6.16 31.09
C LEU A 286 3.21 -6.44 30.18
N TYR A 287 3.98 -5.41 29.85
CA TYR A 287 5.13 -5.50 28.96
C TYR A 287 6.23 -6.41 29.53
N GLY A 288 6.53 -6.27 30.83
CA GLY A 288 7.49 -7.12 31.53
C GLY A 288 7.06 -8.59 31.57
N GLN A 289 5.78 -8.86 31.86
CA GLN A 289 5.24 -10.22 31.87
C GLN A 289 5.12 -10.84 30.47
N LEU A 290 4.90 -10.03 29.43
CA LEU A 290 4.90 -10.47 28.04
C LEU A 290 6.27 -11.05 27.64
N ILE A 291 7.36 -10.38 28.05
CA ILE A 291 8.73 -10.86 27.86
C ILE A 291 9.03 -12.07 28.75
N ALA A 292 8.70 -12.00 30.05
CA ALA A 292 9.02 -13.04 31.01
C ALA A 292 8.34 -14.39 30.71
N ARG A 293 7.14 -14.36 30.10
CA ARG A 293 6.38 -15.56 29.72
C ARG A 293 6.63 -16.03 28.29
N GLU A 294 7.57 -15.41 27.56
CA GLU A 294 7.90 -15.72 26.16
C GLU A 294 6.66 -15.72 25.24
N LEU A 295 5.73 -14.78 25.47
CA LEU A 295 4.50 -14.65 24.67
C LEU A 295 4.74 -13.92 23.34
N LEU A 296 5.99 -13.87 22.89
CA LEU A 296 6.46 -13.19 21.68
C LEU A 296 7.28 -14.17 20.83
N PRO A 297 7.13 -14.16 19.49
CA PRO A 297 8.04 -14.85 18.59
C PRO A 297 9.48 -14.38 18.78
N PRO A 298 10.49 -15.20 18.45
CA PRO A 298 11.91 -14.88 18.68
C PRO A 298 12.34 -13.51 18.11
N GLY A 299 11.86 -13.15 16.91
CA GLY A 299 12.17 -11.85 16.30
C GLY A 299 11.55 -10.65 17.05
N GLN A 300 10.34 -10.80 17.56
CA GLN A 300 9.66 -9.76 18.34
C GLN A 300 10.20 -9.67 19.77
N GLN A 301 10.71 -10.77 20.33
CA GLN A 301 11.37 -10.78 21.64
C GLN A 301 12.65 -9.92 21.61
N GLN A 302 13.44 -10.01 20.53
CA GLN A 302 14.61 -9.13 20.33
C GLN A 302 14.21 -7.66 20.21
N ARG A 303 13.15 -7.36 19.45
CA ARG A 303 12.59 -6.00 19.34
C ARG A 303 12.16 -5.47 20.71
N ALA A 304 11.49 -6.30 21.51
CA ALA A 304 11.01 -5.90 22.84
C ALA A 304 12.14 -5.53 23.79
N TRP A 305 13.22 -6.32 23.80
CA TRP A 305 14.45 -5.98 24.52
C TRP A 305 15.14 -4.74 23.95
N GLY A 306 15.11 -4.56 22.63
CA GLY A 306 15.65 -3.38 21.95
C GLY A 306 14.98 -2.06 22.36
N GLN A 307 13.68 -2.08 22.70
CA GLN A 307 12.96 -0.92 23.24
C GLN A 307 13.10 -0.77 24.76
N LEU A 308 13.17 -1.88 25.50
CA LEU A 308 13.24 -1.85 26.97
C LEU A 308 14.63 -1.49 27.50
N LEU A 309 15.71 -1.97 26.87
CA LEU A 309 17.07 -1.72 27.35
C LEU A 309 17.44 -0.22 27.35
N PRO A 310 17.15 0.58 26.30
CA PRO A 310 17.38 2.02 26.35
C PRO A 310 16.61 2.70 27.48
N ALA A 311 15.36 2.29 27.74
CA ALA A 311 14.54 2.84 28.82
C ALA A 311 15.18 2.66 30.21
N ILE A 312 15.92 1.57 30.41
CA ILE A 312 16.62 1.28 31.68
C ILE A 312 18.03 1.87 31.72
N ALA A 313 18.78 1.76 30.62
CA ALA A 313 20.20 2.11 30.58
C ALA A 313 20.45 3.61 30.39
N LYS A 314 19.57 4.30 29.65
CA LYS A 314 19.65 5.74 29.36
C LYS A 314 18.23 6.34 29.32
N PRO A 315 17.54 6.45 30.47
CA PRO A 315 16.20 7.02 30.50
C PRO A 315 16.22 8.49 30.06
N THR A 316 15.27 8.86 29.21
CA THR A 316 15.06 10.25 28.75
C THR A 316 14.26 11.09 29.74
N ASN A 317 13.40 10.46 30.53
CA ASN A 317 12.55 11.10 31.53
C ASN A 317 12.29 10.13 32.70
N ALA A 318 11.88 10.65 33.86
CA ALA A 318 11.57 9.88 35.06
C ALA A 318 10.45 8.83 34.83
N LEU A 319 9.46 9.14 34.00
CA LEU A 319 8.39 8.19 33.62
C LEU A 319 8.93 6.99 32.82
N VAL A 320 9.87 7.23 31.91
CA VAL A 320 10.51 6.17 31.11
C VAL A 320 11.38 5.29 31.98
N GLU A 321 12.03 5.88 32.97
CA GLU A 321 12.80 5.17 33.99
C GLU A 321 11.90 4.29 34.87
N GLU A 322 10.79 4.83 35.39
CA GLU A 322 9.81 4.09 36.19
C GLU A 322 9.22 2.90 35.42
N TYR A 323 8.88 3.11 34.15
CA TYR A 323 8.46 2.04 33.23
C TYR A 323 9.52 0.94 33.12
N GLY A 324 10.78 1.33 32.84
CA GLY A 324 11.87 0.38 32.65
C GLY A 324 12.14 -0.46 33.90
N ILE A 325 12.11 0.16 35.08
CA ILE A 325 12.33 -0.51 36.36
C ILE A 325 11.18 -1.46 36.70
N THR A 326 9.92 -1.01 36.54
CA THR A 326 8.73 -1.82 36.83
C THR A 326 8.66 -3.05 35.91
N ALA A 327 8.94 -2.88 34.61
CA ALA A 327 9.00 -3.99 33.67
C ALA A 327 10.16 -4.96 33.98
N LEU A 328 11.33 -4.44 34.39
CA LEU A 328 12.48 -5.26 34.76
C LEU A 328 12.22 -6.14 35.99
N GLU A 329 11.45 -5.64 36.95
CA GLU A 329 11.06 -6.42 38.13
C GLU A 329 10.31 -7.69 37.76
N GLN A 330 9.41 -7.62 36.77
CA GLN A 330 8.67 -8.78 36.25
C GLN A 330 9.60 -9.80 35.54
N ILE A 331 10.68 -9.31 34.93
CA ILE A 331 11.62 -10.12 34.12
C ILE A 331 12.73 -10.75 34.98
N LYS A 332 12.89 -10.31 36.24
CA LYS A 332 13.96 -10.75 37.16
C LYS A 332 14.09 -12.27 37.29
N SER A 333 12.99 -13.02 37.23
CA SER A 333 12.99 -14.50 37.33
C SER A 333 13.69 -15.18 36.15
N LYS A 334 13.62 -14.56 34.97
CA LYS A 334 14.08 -15.11 33.69
C LYS A 334 15.36 -14.49 33.15
N ILE A 335 15.82 -13.39 33.74
CA ILE A 335 17.05 -12.71 33.29
C ILE A 335 18.31 -13.59 33.29
N ALA A 336 18.32 -14.65 34.10
CA ALA A 336 19.41 -15.63 34.13
C ALA A 336 19.49 -16.49 32.85
N GLU A 337 18.38 -16.62 32.11
CA GLU A 337 18.31 -17.34 30.83
C GLU A 337 18.81 -16.48 29.66
N TRP A 338 18.90 -15.15 29.84
CA TRP A 338 19.36 -14.21 28.81
C TRP A 338 20.59 -13.39 29.24
N PRO A 339 21.76 -14.05 29.35
CA PRO A 339 22.98 -13.42 29.85
C PRO A 339 23.47 -12.25 28.99
N GLN A 340 23.17 -12.24 27.68
CA GLN A 340 23.44 -11.12 26.77
C GLN A 340 22.81 -9.79 27.21
N TYR A 341 21.55 -9.81 27.65
CA TYR A 341 20.85 -8.61 28.15
C TYR A 341 21.28 -8.28 29.58
N GLY A 342 21.58 -9.29 30.39
CA GLY A 342 22.18 -9.11 31.71
C GLY A 342 23.52 -8.36 31.67
N ARG A 343 24.39 -8.62 30.68
CA ARG A 343 25.64 -7.86 30.48
C ARG A 343 25.39 -6.39 30.21
N ALA A 344 24.39 -6.06 29.38
CA ALA A 344 24.04 -4.68 29.08
C ALA A 344 23.54 -3.93 30.33
N LEU A 345 22.77 -4.62 31.18
CA LEU A 345 22.20 -4.06 32.42
C LEU A 345 23.21 -3.94 33.57
N ARG A 346 24.31 -4.71 33.55
CA ARG A 346 25.35 -4.69 34.59
C ARG A 346 26.00 -3.33 34.80
N HIS A 347 26.01 -2.48 33.77
CA HIS A 347 26.68 -1.17 33.81
C HIS A 347 25.77 -0.03 34.31
N VAL A 348 24.50 -0.32 34.61
CA VAL A 348 23.54 0.67 35.11
C VAL A 348 23.77 0.92 36.60
N LYS A 349 23.97 2.19 36.98
CA LYS A 349 24.17 2.60 38.38
C LYS A 349 22.89 2.40 39.19
N ASP A 350 23.06 2.01 40.46
CA ASP A 350 21.99 1.86 41.46
C ASP A 350 20.85 0.90 41.06
N LEU A 351 21.10 0.00 40.11
CA LEU A 351 20.10 -0.96 39.64
C LEU A 351 19.71 -1.97 40.73
N ASP A 352 20.66 -2.39 41.57
CA ASP A 352 20.40 -3.32 42.68
C ASP A 352 19.64 -2.67 43.83
N PHE A 353 19.76 -1.34 43.99
CA PHE A 353 18.96 -0.59 44.97
C PHE A 353 17.50 -0.48 44.51
N ARG A 354 17.28 -0.26 43.21
CA ARG A 354 15.95 -0.08 42.63
C ARG A 354 15.21 -1.41 42.40
N VAL A 355 15.93 -2.47 42.02
CA VAL A 355 15.38 -3.82 41.87
C VAL A 355 16.24 -4.78 42.71
N PRO A 356 15.91 -4.97 44.00
CA PRO A 356 16.72 -5.76 44.91
C PRO A 356 17.00 -7.17 44.39
N GLY A 357 18.28 -7.56 44.30
CA GLY A 357 18.70 -8.91 43.91
C GLY A 357 18.70 -9.17 42.40
N ILE A 358 18.52 -8.14 41.56
CA ILE A 358 18.66 -8.25 40.10
C ILE A 358 20.11 -8.53 39.71
N MET A 359 21.09 -7.92 40.38
CA MET A 359 22.51 -8.13 40.08
C MET A 359 22.94 -9.56 40.41
N ALA A 360 22.37 -10.15 41.46
CA ALA A 360 22.56 -11.56 41.78
C ALA A 360 22.00 -12.47 40.66
N ALA A 361 20.84 -12.14 40.09
CA ALA A 361 20.25 -12.90 38.98
C ALA A 361 21.07 -12.77 37.68
N ILE A 362 21.54 -11.56 37.35
CA ILE A 362 22.43 -11.30 36.21
C ILE A 362 23.74 -12.09 36.33
N ASN A 363 24.39 -12.01 37.51
CA ASN A 363 25.66 -12.72 37.74
C ASN A 363 25.48 -14.24 37.72
N ARG A 364 24.31 -14.77 38.12
CA ARG A 364 23.99 -16.21 37.97
C ARG A 364 23.91 -16.60 36.49
N GLY A 365 23.23 -15.81 35.66
CA GLY A 365 23.12 -16.08 34.22
C GLY A 365 24.48 -16.09 33.51
N ILE A 366 25.32 -15.08 33.78
CA ILE A 366 26.67 -14.99 33.19
C ILE A 366 27.54 -16.19 33.61
N LYS A 367 27.52 -16.56 34.90
CA LYS A 367 28.25 -17.75 35.39
C LYS A 367 27.75 -19.05 34.79
N ASN A 368 26.44 -19.19 34.54
CA ASN A 368 25.87 -20.38 33.93
C ASN A 368 26.30 -20.53 32.47
N GLU A 369 26.37 -19.42 31.72
CA GLU A 369 26.90 -19.40 30.36
C GLU A 369 28.41 -19.69 30.32
N GLU A 370 29.20 -19.11 31.22
CA GLU A 370 30.63 -19.40 31.34
C GLU A 370 30.90 -20.86 31.71
N LYS A 371 30.08 -21.47 32.57
CA LYS A 371 30.14 -22.91 32.87
C LYS A 371 29.75 -23.76 31.66
N ALA A 372 28.73 -23.35 30.90
CA ALA A 372 28.33 -24.04 29.67
C ALA A 372 29.41 -23.95 28.57
N ALA A 373 30.10 -22.80 28.46
CA ALA A 373 31.21 -22.59 27.55
C ALA A 373 32.47 -23.37 27.99
N GLY A 374 32.78 -23.41 29.29
CA GLY A 374 33.90 -24.19 29.85
C GLY A 374 33.74 -25.71 29.70
N VAL A 375 32.51 -26.21 29.60
CA VAL A 375 32.24 -27.64 29.28
C VAL A 375 32.43 -27.94 27.79
N GLN A 376 32.29 -26.95 26.90
CA GLN A 376 32.56 -27.12 25.46
C GLN A 376 34.06 -27.09 25.13
N ASP A 377 34.89 -26.41 25.93
CA ASP A 377 36.35 -26.41 25.75
C ASP A 377 37.03 -27.70 26.25
N ALA A 378 36.37 -28.50 27.10
CA ALA A 378 36.90 -29.79 27.55
C ALA A 378 36.74 -30.93 26.51
N VAL A 379 36.00 -30.72 25.42
CA VAL A 379 35.75 -31.74 24.36
C VAL A 379 36.59 -31.49 23.09
N LYS A 380 37.45 -30.46 23.05
CA LYS A 380 38.30 -30.14 21.89
C LYS A 380 39.80 -30.43 22.10
N THR A 381 40.15 -31.52 22.76
CA THR A 381 41.52 -32.06 22.76
C THR A 381 41.64 -33.28 21.84
N ALA A 382 41.56 -33.03 20.52
CA ALA A 382 42.23 -33.85 19.50
C ALA A 382 42.54 -32.97 18.27
N PRO A 383 43.72 -33.09 17.63
CA PRO A 383 44.32 -32.00 16.85
C PRO A 383 43.89 -32.00 15.38
N ALA A 384 43.63 -30.81 14.83
CA ALA A 384 43.52 -30.57 13.39
C ALA A 384 44.63 -29.58 12.92
N PRO A 385 45.14 -29.69 11.67
CA PRO A 385 46.29 -28.93 11.16
C PRO A 385 45.92 -27.50 10.70
N PRO A 386 46.92 -26.63 10.42
CA PRO A 386 46.84 -25.19 10.65
C PRO A 386 46.31 -24.36 9.48
N ALA A 387 45.63 -23.27 9.82
CA ALA A 387 45.28 -22.15 8.94
C ALA A 387 46.47 -21.18 8.74
N PRO A 388 46.44 -20.32 7.71
CA PRO A 388 47.15 -19.04 7.72
C PRO A 388 46.23 -17.84 7.96
N LYS A 389 46.64 -17.06 8.97
CA LYS A 389 46.48 -15.64 9.32
C LYS A 389 46.39 -14.68 8.09
N LYS A 390 45.88 -13.43 8.11
CA LYS A 390 45.65 -12.38 9.14
C LYS A 390 45.01 -11.13 8.46
N GLU A 391 44.33 -10.29 9.27
CA GLU A 391 44.28 -8.79 9.25
C GLU A 391 43.71 -8.06 8.01
N ALA A 392 43.25 -6.80 8.04
CA ALA A 392 42.53 -5.90 8.95
C ALA A 392 42.40 -4.55 8.18
N ALA A 393 41.37 -3.76 8.48
CA ALA A 393 41.30 -2.29 8.35
C ALA A 393 41.04 -1.61 6.96
N LEU A 394 39.93 -0.83 6.91
CA LEU A 394 39.77 0.48 6.22
C LEU A 394 40.76 1.51 6.84
N PRO A 395 41.14 2.70 6.26
CA PRO A 395 40.22 3.73 5.73
C PRO A 395 40.78 4.79 4.70
N ILE A 396 39.99 5.85 4.44
CA ILE A 396 40.32 7.28 4.12
C ILE A 396 40.14 7.82 2.68
N MET A 397 39.54 9.02 2.62
CA MET A 397 39.10 9.91 1.52
C MET A 397 40.20 10.86 0.97
N ASP A 398 39.95 11.37 -0.26
CA ASP A 398 40.32 12.68 -0.88
C ASP A 398 41.79 13.03 -1.20
N PRO A 399 42.15 14.05 -2.06
CA PRO A 399 41.42 14.89 -3.06
C PRO A 399 42.21 15.22 -4.39
N ALA A 400 41.58 16.01 -5.29
CA ALA A 400 42.15 17.18 -6.04
C ALA A 400 42.63 17.16 -7.55
N ILE A 401 41.87 17.93 -8.38
CA ILE A 401 42.20 19.05 -9.33
C ILE A 401 43.15 18.86 -10.57
N VAL A 402 42.69 19.27 -11.80
CA VAL A 402 43.21 20.37 -12.69
C VAL A 402 42.97 20.17 -14.22
N ALA A 403 42.24 21.14 -14.81
CA ALA A 403 42.28 21.78 -16.16
C ALA A 403 42.06 21.04 -17.51
N ALA A 404 41.13 21.54 -18.35
CA ALA A 404 41.39 22.54 -19.42
C ALA A 404 40.15 22.90 -20.29
N LYS A 405 39.79 24.20 -20.24
CA LYS A 405 39.24 25.22 -21.19
C LYS A 405 38.83 24.93 -22.69
N PRO A 406 38.14 25.87 -23.40
CA PRO A 406 36.80 25.73 -24.01
C PRO A 406 36.74 25.87 -25.55
N VAL A 407 35.58 25.64 -26.17
CA VAL A 407 35.24 26.12 -27.54
C VAL A 407 33.79 26.62 -27.57
N GLU A 408 33.62 27.78 -28.20
CA GLU A 408 32.41 28.59 -28.36
C GLU A 408 31.58 28.23 -29.63
N GLN A 409 30.31 28.70 -29.60
CA GLN A 409 29.43 29.13 -30.72
C GLN A 409 28.68 28.07 -31.55
N GLN A 410 27.32 28.11 -31.54
CA GLN A 410 26.55 29.05 -32.37
C GLN A 410 25.03 29.02 -32.11
N ASP A 411 24.47 30.23 -31.93
CA ASP A 411 23.04 30.60 -31.92
C ASP A 411 22.29 30.18 -33.18
N LYS A 412 21.04 29.72 -33.02
CA LYS A 412 19.94 30.00 -33.95
C LYS A 412 18.62 30.16 -33.19
N ASP A 413 18.10 31.38 -33.25
CA ASP A 413 16.77 31.81 -32.87
C ASP A 413 15.67 30.83 -33.32
N VAL A 414 14.85 30.37 -32.37
CA VAL A 414 13.51 29.84 -32.64
C VAL A 414 12.52 30.64 -31.80
N GLN A 415 11.67 31.39 -32.49
CA GLN A 415 10.57 32.16 -31.91
C GLN A 415 9.70 31.27 -31.02
N LEU A 416 9.67 31.57 -29.73
CA LEU A 416 8.77 30.95 -28.76
C LEU A 416 7.34 31.42 -29.07
N HIS A 417 6.49 30.54 -29.58
CA HIS A 417 5.05 30.76 -29.55
C HIS A 417 4.59 30.67 -28.09
N THR A 418 4.44 31.82 -27.43
CA THR A 418 3.78 31.93 -26.14
C THR A 418 2.30 31.57 -26.29
N MET A 419 1.97 30.28 -26.09
CA MET A 419 0.61 29.90 -25.77
C MET A 419 0.30 30.37 -24.35
N ASP A 420 -0.82 31.08 -24.22
CA ASP A 420 -1.28 31.70 -22.98
C ASP A 420 -1.58 30.62 -21.92
N ILE A 421 -0.99 30.79 -20.73
CA ILE A 421 -1.08 29.88 -19.57
C ILE A 421 -2.55 29.63 -19.17
N GLY A 422 -3.45 30.57 -19.48
CA GLY A 422 -4.89 30.42 -19.28
C GLY A 422 -5.52 29.22 -20.00
N THR A 423 -4.89 28.69 -21.06
CA THR A 423 -5.39 27.52 -21.80
C THR A 423 -5.15 26.21 -21.06
N LEU A 424 -4.11 26.14 -20.21
CA LEU A 424 -3.76 24.95 -19.42
C LEU A 424 -4.64 24.77 -18.18
N VAL A 425 -5.24 25.85 -17.67
CA VAL A 425 -6.04 25.85 -16.42
C VAL A 425 -7.52 25.48 -16.67
N THR A 426 -7.92 25.18 -17.91
CA THR A 426 -9.27 24.70 -18.18
C THR A 426 -9.40 23.21 -17.85
N ASN A 427 -9.85 22.91 -16.62
CA ASN A 427 -10.43 21.64 -16.15
C ASN A 427 -10.58 20.53 -17.21
N ARG A 428 -9.48 19.82 -17.50
CA ARG A 428 -9.54 18.51 -18.13
C ARG A 428 -9.42 17.46 -17.02
N ASN A 429 -10.24 16.41 -17.10
CA ASN A 429 -10.21 15.28 -16.18
C ASN A 429 -8.84 14.58 -16.28
N LEU A 430 -7.85 15.10 -15.56
CA LEU A 430 -6.50 14.56 -15.52
C LEU A 430 -6.55 13.23 -14.76
N THR A 431 -6.19 12.13 -15.44
CA THR A 431 -6.04 10.84 -14.78
C THR A 431 -4.76 10.88 -13.94
N SER A 432 -4.92 11.20 -12.65
CA SER A 432 -3.79 11.22 -11.72
C SER A 432 -3.27 9.78 -11.53
N PRO A 433 -1.94 9.55 -11.64
CA PRO A 433 -1.37 8.25 -11.30
C PRO A 433 -1.59 7.93 -9.80
N PRO A 434 -1.52 6.66 -9.39
CA PRO A 434 -1.42 6.23 -7.99
C PRO A 434 -0.51 7.10 -7.13
N ARG A 435 -0.82 7.31 -5.85
CA ARG A 435 -0.04 8.21 -4.98
C ARG A 435 1.41 7.78 -4.86
N VAL A 436 1.65 6.47 -4.79
CA VAL A 436 3.01 5.90 -4.74
C VAL A 436 3.81 6.24 -6.00
N ILE A 437 3.15 6.27 -7.18
CA ILE A 437 3.78 6.65 -8.44
C ILE A 437 4.02 8.16 -8.48
N GLN A 438 3.09 8.97 -7.98
CA GLN A 438 3.30 10.42 -7.84
C GLN A 438 4.51 10.72 -6.94
N GLU A 439 4.63 10.03 -5.81
CA GLU A 439 5.78 10.16 -4.90
C GLU A 439 7.09 9.70 -5.54
N GLN A 440 7.08 8.61 -6.30
CA GLN A 440 8.25 8.16 -7.07
C GLN A 440 8.63 9.16 -8.18
N ILE A 441 7.66 9.71 -8.90
CA ILE A 441 7.89 10.77 -9.90
C ILE A 441 8.49 12.01 -9.22
N ASN A 442 7.94 12.41 -8.07
CA ASN A 442 8.44 13.54 -7.28
C ASN A 442 9.88 13.30 -6.82
N PHE A 443 10.18 12.09 -6.36
CA PHE A 443 11.50 11.68 -5.90
C PHE A 443 12.52 11.66 -7.03
N LEU A 444 12.17 11.03 -8.17
CA LEU A 444 13.04 10.96 -9.34
C LEU A 444 13.38 12.37 -9.84
N ILE A 445 12.38 13.23 -10.01
CA ILE A 445 12.60 14.61 -10.45
C ILE A 445 13.36 15.43 -9.40
N GLY A 446 13.09 15.20 -8.10
CA GLY A 446 13.76 15.93 -7.02
C GLY A 446 15.23 15.58 -6.85
N ASN A 447 15.65 14.39 -7.28
CA ASN A 447 17.03 13.91 -7.24
C ASN A 447 17.66 13.82 -8.64
N THR A 448 17.13 14.57 -9.62
CA THR A 448 17.69 14.61 -10.97
C THR A 448 18.77 15.67 -11.09
N ASP A 449 20.01 15.20 -11.21
CA ASP A 449 21.20 15.99 -11.53
C ASP A 449 21.74 15.63 -12.92
N HIS A 450 22.65 16.45 -13.46
CA HIS A 450 23.25 16.30 -14.79
C HIS A 450 23.91 14.92 -15.03
N ASN A 451 24.35 14.23 -13.98
CA ASN A 451 24.99 12.91 -14.08
C ASN A 451 23.99 11.74 -14.04
N ASN A 452 22.78 11.96 -13.53
CA ASN A 452 21.77 10.92 -13.31
C ASN A 452 20.53 11.09 -14.21
N LEU A 453 20.48 12.14 -15.03
CA LEU A 453 19.37 12.49 -15.91
C LEU A 453 18.95 11.33 -16.82
N ASP A 454 19.89 10.72 -17.53
CA ASP A 454 19.59 9.62 -18.46
C ASP A 454 19.03 8.37 -17.77
N ASN A 455 19.45 8.10 -16.54
CA ASN A 455 18.96 6.95 -15.78
C ASN A 455 17.59 7.23 -15.18
N ASN A 456 17.41 8.41 -14.56
CA ASN A 456 16.13 8.83 -14.01
C ASN A 456 15.07 8.96 -15.12
N ALA A 457 15.44 9.44 -16.31
CA ALA A 457 14.55 9.50 -17.47
C ALA A 457 14.10 8.11 -17.93
N LYS A 458 15.00 7.12 -17.94
CA LYS A 458 14.66 5.71 -18.26
C LYS A 458 13.74 5.10 -17.21
N GLU A 459 13.97 5.34 -15.93
CA GLU A 459 13.09 4.86 -14.85
C GLU A 459 11.72 5.54 -14.87
N LEU A 460 11.69 6.85 -15.12
CA LEU A 460 10.48 7.63 -15.25
C LEU A 460 9.65 7.18 -16.47
N ALA A 461 10.30 6.87 -17.60
CA ALA A 461 9.65 6.33 -18.79
C ALA A 461 8.99 4.96 -18.55
N GLN A 462 9.47 4.18 -17.58
CA GLN A 462 8.83 2.91 -17.17
C GLN A 462 7.59 3.13 -16.30
N LEU A 463 7.50 4.27 -15.60
CA LEU A 463 6.39 4.64 -14.72
C LEU A 463 5.30 5.43 -15.45
N LEU A 464 5.67 6.23 -16.46
CA LEU A 464 4.77 7.10 -17.21
C LEU A 464 4.07 6.37 -18.34
N ARG A 465 2.74 6.44 -18.35
CA ARG A 465 1.89 5.92 -19.43
C ARG A 465 1.30 7.03 -20.28
N PRO A 466 0.86 6.74 -21.52
CA PRO A 466 0.12 7.69 -22.34
C PRO A 466 -1.06 8.33 -21.62
N GLU A 467 -1.73 7.59 -20.74
CA GLU A 467 -2.85 8.09 -19.96
C GLU A 467 -2.44 9.10 -18.86
N TYR A 468 -1.16 9.15 -18.47
CA TYR A 468 -0.61 10.05 -17.44
C TYR A 468 0.26 11.16 -18.02
N TYR A 469 0.49 11.19 -19.34
CA TYR A 469 1.34 12.23 -19.95
C TYR A 469 0.78 13.63 -19.74
N GLU A 470 -0.54 13.81 -19.78
CA GLU A 470 -1.16 15.11 -19.49
C GLU A 470 -0.95 15.53 -18.02
N TYR A 471 -1.12 14.60 -17.07
CA TYR A 471 -0.84 14.86 -15.64
C TYR A 471 0.61 15.20 -15.40
N PHE A 472 1.52 14.44 -16.01
CA PHE A 472 2.95 14.65 -15.87
C PHE A 472 3.40 15.97 -16.48
N SER A 473 2.84 16.35 -17.63
CA SER A 473 3.11 17.63 -18.28
C SER A 473 2.65 18.80 -17.40
N ASP A 474 1.47 18.69 -16.80
CA ASP A 474 0.97 19.70 -15.85
C ASP A 474 1.85 19.78 -14.59
N TYR A 475 2.22 18.64 -14.01
CA TYR A 475 3.15 18.58 -12.88
C TYR A 475 4.51 19.22 -13.21
N LEU A 476 5.11 18.87 -14.34
CA LEU A 476 6.44 19.34 -14.72
C LEU A 476 6.43 20.85 -15.01
N VAL A 477 5.41 21.36 -15.70
CA VAL A 477 5.32 22.76 -16.10
C VAL A 477 4.85 23.64 -14.94
N VAL A 478 3.74 23.27 -14.29
CA VAL A 478 3.07 24.11 -13.28
C VAL A 478 3.67 23.95 -11.89
N LYS A 479 4.06 22.73 -11.50
CA LYS A 479 4.54 22.47 -10.12
C LYS A 479 6.06 22.44 -9.98
N ARG A 480 6.81 22.32 -11.08
CA ARG A 480 8.28 22.31 -11.06
C ARG A 480 8.87 23.50 -11.80
N ALA A 481 8.72 23.57 -13.12
CA ALA A 481 9.30 24.64 -13.92
C ALA A 481 8.80 26.03 -13.50
N ALA A 482 7.51 26.23 -13.21
CA ALA A 482 7.02 27.53 -12.78
C ALA A 482 7.51 27.98 -11.39
N LEU A 483 7.88 27.04 -10.51
CA LEU A 483 8.22 27.32 -9.10
C LEU A 483 9.73 27.29 -8.82
N GLU A 484 10.52 26.63 -9.66
CA GLU A 484 11.95 26.37 -9.43
C GLU A 484 12.83 26.88 -10.59
N PRO A 485 13.09 28.21 -10.71
CA PRO A 485 13.86 28.82 -11.79
C PRO A 485 15.27 28.23 -11.98
N ASN A 486 15.87 27.78 -10.88
CA ASN A 486 17.24 27.27 -10.85
C ASN A 486 17.39 25.89 -11.51
N TYR A 487 16.29 25.15 -11.69
CA TYR A 487 16.31 23.81 -12.29
C TYR A 487 15.85 23.81 -13.76
N HIS A 488 15.58 24.97 -14.34
CA HIS A 488 15.14 25.11 -15.74
C HIS A 488 16.10 24.44 -16.72
N GLY A 489 17.41 24.57 -16.52
CA GLY A 489 18.42 23.95 -17.39
C GLY A 489 18.44 22.41 -17.35
N SER A 490 18.03 21.80 -16.23
CA SER A 490 17.94 20.34 -16.08
C SER A 490 16.57 19.79 -16.50
N ILE A 491 15.50 20.59 -16.34
CA ILE A 491 14.12 20.20 -16.66
C ILE A 491 13.79 20.40 -18.14
N LEU A 492 14.41 21.40 -18.80
CA LEU A 492 14.16 21.76 -20.21
C LEU A 492 15.21 21.23 -21.19
N SER A 493 16.29 20.64 -20.68
CA SER A 493 17.27 19.83 -21.43
C SER A 493 16.73 18.44 -21.66
#